data_AF-A0A3E2YFU9-F1
#
_entry.id   AF-A0A3E2YFU9-F1
#
_cell.length_a   1.000
_cell.length_b   1.000
_cell.length_c   1.000
_cell.angle_alpha   90.00
_cell.angle_beta   90.00
_cell.angle_gamma   90.00
#
_symmetry.space_group_name_H-M   'P 1'
#
loop_
_entity.id
_entity.type
_entity.pdbx_description
1 polymer ?
#
loop_
_entity_poly.entity_id
_entity_poly.type
_entity_poly.pdbx_seq_one_letter_code
_entity_poly.pdbx_strand_id
1 'polypeptide(L)'
;MIRRLLQALDPDRLAAVIGAWLGARVPAPKAGTRRVIAVDGKTLRGSRTSDTVARHVFAAADQATGVVLASTDVDGKTNEITRFAPLLDQLSDTPTTSTQTPLTTLPGPWARTRA
;
A
#
# COMPACT_ATOMS: atom_id res chain seq x y z
N MET A 1 22.88 20.28 -3.32
CA MET A 1 22.33 19.78 -4.60
C MET A 1 21.13 18.87 -4.44
N ILE A 2 21.14 17.89 -3.53
CA ILE A 2 20.10 16.84 -3.45
C ILE A 2 18.66 17.37 -3.32
N ARG A 3 18.44 18.46 -2.58
CA ARG A 3 17.10 19.07 -2.43
C ARG A 3 16.48 19.47 -3.77
N ARG A 4 17.23 20.14 -4.65
CA ARG A 4 16.70 20.63 -5.93
C ARG A 4 16.33 19.48 -6.86
N LEU A 5 17.11 18.40 -6.83
CA LEU A 5 16.82 17.18 -7.59
C LEU A 5 15.52 16.54 -7.09
N LEU A 6 15.38 16.32 -5.77
CA LEU A 6 14.18 15.71 -5.21
C LEU A 6 12.92 16.54 -5.47
N GLN A 7 13.05 17.87 -5.51
CA GLN A 7 11.93 18.78 -5.85
C GLN A 7 11.54 18.75 -7.33
N ALA A 8 12.41 18.27 -8.22
CA ALA A 8 12.15 18.18 -9.65
C ALA A 8 11.52 16.84 -10.07
N LEU A 9 11.50 15.85 -9.18
CA LEU A 9 10.93 14.54 -9.44
C LEU A 9 9.42 14.54 -9.15
N ASP A 10 8.69 13.75 -9.91
CA ASP A 10 7.31 13.38 -9.58
C ASP A 10 7.31 12.65 -8.22
N PRO A 11 6.64 13.19 -7.19
CA PRO A 11 6.66 12.63 -5.85
C PRO A 11 5.96 11.26 -5.77
N ASP A 12 4.87 11.07 -6.50
CA ASP A 12 4.09 9.83 -6.47
C ASP A 12 4.85 8.73 -7.21
N ARG A 13 5.46 9.07 -8.35
CA ARG A 13 6.30 8.10 -9.07
C ARG A 13 7.53 7.70 -8.26
N LEU A 14 8.17 8.65 -7.58
CA LEU A 14 9.30 8.37 -6.72
C LEU A 14 8.89 7.45 -5.55
N ALA A 15 7.77 7.72 -4.90
CA ALA A 15 7.24 6.89 -3.82
C ALA A 15 6.96 5.46 -4.29
N ALA A 16 6.32 5.29 -5.45
CA ALA A 16 6.03 3.97 -6.02
C ALA A 16 7.32 3.17 -6.31
N VAL A 17 8.34 3.79 -6.91
CA VAL A 17 9.62 3.12 -7.22
C VAL A 17 10.36 2.71 -5.95
N ILE A 18 10.39 3.58 -4.93
CA ILE A 18 11.01 3.28 -3.64
C ILE A 18 10.25 2.13 -2.95
N GLY A 19 8.91 2.19 -2.93
CA GLY A 19 8.05 1.16 -2.36
C GLY A 19 8.26 -0.20 -3.00
N ALA A 20 8.28 -0.27 -4.33
CA ALA A 20 8.57 -1.49 -5.08
C ALA A 20 9.99 -2.04 -4.78
N TRP A 21 10.99 -1.16 -4.74
CA TRP A 21 12.37 -1.54 -4.43
C TRP A 21 12.55 -2.08 -3.01
N LEU A 22 11.86 -1.49 -2.03
CA LEU A 22 11.80 -1.98 -0.65
C LEU A 22 11.03 -3.30 -0.57
N GLY A 23 9.88 -3.39 -1.25
CA GLY A 23 9.03 -4.58 -1.29
C GLY A 23 9.74 -5.81 -1.83
N ALA A 24 10.61 -5.64 -2.84
CA ALA A 24 11.47 -6.70 -3.37
C ALA A 24 12.48 -7.26 -2.35
N ARG A 25 12.72 -6.56 -1.24
CA ARG A 25 13.62 -6.97 -0.14
C ARG A 25 12.87 -7.52 1.06
N VAL A 26 11.55 -7.41 1.10
CA VAL A 26 10.73 -7.98 2.17
C VAL A 26 10.56 -9.48 1.90
N PRO A 27 10.90 -10.36 2.86
CA PRO A 27 10.70 -11.80 2.71
C PRO A 27 9.27 -12.15 2.31
N ALA A 28 9.14 -13.15 1.44
CA ALA A 28 7.83 -13.71 1.15
C ALA A 28 7.22 -14.31 2.43
N PRO A 29 5.89 -14.26 2.61
CA PRO A 29 5.22 -14.98 3.67
C PRO A 29 5.59 -16.47 3.64
N LYS A 30 5.60 -17.11 4.80
CA LYS A 30 5.79 -18.57 4.87
C LYS A 30 4.68 -19.27 4.10
N ALA A 31 4.99 -20.44 3.52
CA ALA A 31 4.00 -21.25 2.83
C ALA A 31 2.78 -21.50 3.76
N GLY A 32 1.57 -21.30 3.22
CA GLY A 32 0.32 -21.41 3.98
C GLY A 32 -0.05 -20.19 4.82
N THR A 33 0.75 -19.12 4.82
CA THR A 33 0.43 -17.86 5.52
C THR A 33 0.13 -16.73 4.54
N ARG A 34 -0.71 -15.77 4.97
CA ARG A 34 -0.98 -14.55 4.20
C ARG A 34 -0.07 -13.43 4.68
N ARG A 35 0.34 -12.55 3.75
CA ARG A 35 0.91 -11.25 4.12
C ARG A 35 -0.18 -10.41 4.79
N VAL A 36 0.16 -9.78 5.91
CA VAL A 36 -0.71 -8.81 6.59
C VAL A 36 -0.15 -7.43 6.33
N ILE A 37 -1.00 -6.54 5.81
CA ILE A 37 -0.64 -5.15 5.50
C ILE A 37 -1.42 -4.24 6.44
N ALA A 38 -0.72 -3.41 7.19
CA ALA A 38 -1.33 -2.30 7.92
C ALA A 38 -1.44 -1.08 7.01
N VAL A 39 -2.59 -0.42 7.02
CA VAL A 39 -2.83 0.79 6.25
C VAL A 39 -3.22 1.90 7.23
N ASP A 40 -2.53 3.03 7.15
CA ASP A 40 -2.67 4.12 8.12
C ASP A 40 -2.32 5.49 7.54
N GLY A 41 -3.02 6.53 8.02
CA GLY A 41 -2.81 7.92 7.69
C GLY A 41 -1.75 8.56 8.61
N LYS A 42 -0.68 9.09 8.02
CA LYS A 42 0.41 9.76 8.74
C LYS A 42 0.58 11.19 8.29
N THR A 43 0.63 12.10 9.27
CA THR A 43 1.01 13.49 9.02
C THR A 43 2.54 13.63 9.04
N LEU A 44 3.12 14.06 7.92
CA LEU A 44 4.56 14.20 7.77
C LEU A 44 5.09 15.37 8.59
N ARG A 45 5.92 15.08 9.60
CA ARG A 45 6.60 16.11 10.39
C ARG A 45 7.53 16.94 9.51
N GLY A 46 7.49 18.27 9.69
CA GLY A 46 8.34 19.20 8.94
C GLY A 46 7.85 19.56 7.53
N SER A 47 6.71 19.01 7.09
CA SER A 47 6.10 19.34 5.80
C SER A 47 5.25 20.63 5.82
N ARG A 48 4.95 21.15 7.01
CA ARG A 48 4.23 22.42 7.18
C ARG A 48 5.14 23.59 6.81
N THR A 49 4.61 24.56 6.07
CA THR A 49 5.26 25.85 5.80
C THR A 49 4.43 26.98 6.41
N SER A 50 4.85 28.24 6.23
CA SER A 50 4.02 29.41 6.57
C SER A 50 2.66 29.39 5.89
N ASP A 51 2.61 28.85 4.66
CA ASP A 51 1.47 28.99 3.75
C ASP A 51 0.76 27.66 3.48
N THR A 52 1.32 26.53 3.95
CA THR A 52 0.76 25.19 3.70
C THR A 52 0.65 24.39 4.99
N VAL A 53 -0.52 23.74 5.18
CA VAL A 53 -0.71 22.75 6.24
C VAL A 53 0.26 21.58 6.09
N ALA A 54 0.47 20.84 7.17
CA ALA A 54 1.28 19.63 7.12
C ALA A 54 0.64 18.61 6.16
N ARG A 55 1.47 17.99 5.31
CA ARG A 55 1.03 16.96 4.38
C ARG A 55 0.63 15.69 5.11
N HIS A 56 -0.49 15.12 4.68
CA HIS A 56 -1.02 13.88 5.18
C HIS A 56 -0.80 12.80 4.12
N VAL A 57 -0.23 11.67 4.52
CA VAL A 57 0.14 10.58 3.62
C VAL A 57 -0.53 9.32 4.10
N PHE A 58 -1.13 8.57 3.19
CA PHE A 58 -1.69 7.26 3.47
C PHE A 58 -0.68 6.19 3.06
N ALA A 59 -0.30 5.33 4.00
CA ALA A 59 0.78 4.37 3.81
C ALA A 59 0.31 2.94 4.08
N ALA A 60 0.77 2.01 3.25
CA ALA A 60 0.58 0.57 3.40
C ALA A 60 1.92 -0.07 3.78
N ALA A 61 1.98 -0.68 4.97
CA ALA A 61 3.18 -1.31 5.51
C ALA A 61 2.99 -2.81 5.73
N ASP A 62 4.02 -3.59 5.41
CA ASP A 62 4.08 -5.00 5.80
C ASP A 62 4.13 -5.12 7.33
N GLN A 63 3.15 -5.77 7.92
CA GLN A 63 2.98 -5.81 9.37
C GLN A 63 4.12 -6.57 10.08
N ALA A 64 4.74 -7.53 9.41
CA ALA A 64 5.79 -8.36 10.01
C ALA A 64 7.13 -7.62 10.08
N THR A 65 7.42 -6.77 9.09
CA THR A 65 8.71 -6.07 8.96
C THR A 65 8.63 -4.57 9.23
N GLY A 66 7.44 -3.98 9.21
CA GLY A 66 7.22 -2.54 9.30
C GLY A 66 7.60 -1.76 8.04
N VAL A 67 7.99 -2.44 6.97
CA VAL A 67 8.41 -1.80 5.71
C VAL A 67 7.19 -1.24 4.98
N VAL A 68 7.23 0.05 4.63
CA VAL A 68 6.21 0.69 3.79
C VAL A 68 6.38 0.22 2.35
N LEU A 69 5.38 -0.49 1.83
CA LEU A 69 5.36 -1.05 0.49
C LEU A 69 4.77 -0.08 -0.54
N ALA A 70 3.84 0.76 -0.11
CA ALA A 70 3.20 1.77 -0.94
C ALA A 70 2.80 2.98 -0.07
N SER A 71 2.78 4.17 -0.67
CA SER A 71 2.26 5.37 -0.03
C SER A 71 1.74 6.37 -1.05
N THR A 72 0.76 7.18 -0.65
CA THR A 72 0.18 8.24 -1.48
C THR A 72 -0.12 9.48 -0.66
N ASP A 73 0.01 10.66 -1.27
CA ASP A 73 -0.44 11.91 -0.66
C ASP A 73 -1.98 11.91 -0.51
N VAL A 74 -2.46 12.50 0.58
CA VAL A 74 -3.87 12.76 0.85
C VAL A 74 -3.98 14.27 1.03
N ASP A 75 -4.36 14.95 -0.04
CA ASP A 75 -4.58 16.39 0.01
C ASP A 75 -5.79 16.76 0.90
N GLY A 76 -5.88 18.03 1.28
CA GLY A 76 -6.94 18.49 2.19
C GLY A 76 -8.37 18.47 1.63
N LYS A 77 -8.56 18.17 0.34
CA LYS A 77 -9.90 18.00 -0.26
C LYS A 77 -10.29 16.53 -0.39
N THR A 78 -9.34 15.63 -0.23
CA THR A 78 -9.49 14.19 -0.36
C THR A 78 -9.49 13.54 1.02
N ASN A 79 -10.02 12.32 1.15
CA ASN A 79 -9.97 11.56 2.39
C ASN A 79 -9.32 10.18 2.19
N GLU A 80 -8.88 9.56 3.28
CA GLU A 80 -8.25 8.23 3.29
C GLU A 80 -9.11 7.17 2.60
N ILE A 81 -10.44 7.23 2.78
CA ILE A 81 -11.40 6.29 2.19
C ILE A 81 -11.27 6.29 0.65
N THR A 82 -11.23 7.47 0.04
CA THR A 82 -11.09 7.60 -1.42
C THR A 82 -9.69 7.25 -1.93
N ARG A 83 -8.65 7.32 -1.08
CA ARG A 83 -7.27 6.96 -1.44
C ARG A 83 -6.92 5.50 -1.17
N PHE A 84 -7.79 4.76 -0.48
CA PHE A 84 -7.55 3.35 -0.15
C PHE A 84 -7.41 2.46 -1.39
N ALA A 85 -8.35 2.50 -2.33
CA ALA A 85 -8.25 1.71 -3.55
C ALA A 85 -7.01 2.07 -4.39
N PRO A 86 -6.75 3.36 -4.72
CA PRO A 86 -5.53 3.76 -5.42
C PRO A 86 -4.22 3.33 -4.74
N LEU A 87 -4.18 3.28 -3.41
CA LEU A 87 -3.02 2.80 -2.67
C LEU A 87 -2.81 1.29 -2.85
N LEU A 88 -3.87 0.49 -2.92
CA LEU A 88 -3.78 -0.96 -3.12
C LEU A 88 -3.36 -1.34 -4.55
N ASP A 89 -3.70 -0.52 -5.54
CA ASP A 89 -3.27 -0.74 -6.93
C ASP A 89 -1.73 -0.76 -7.03
N GLN A 90 -1.05 0.06 -6.24
CA GLN A 90 0.43 0.10 -6.17
C GLN A 90 1.04 -1.21 -5.64
N LEU A 91 0.30 -1.99 -4.84
CA LEU A 91 0.77 -3.27 -4.31
C LEU A 91 0.63 -4.41 -5.32
N SER A 92 -0.27 -4.27 -6.30
CA SER A 92 -0.51 -5.31 -7.32
C SER A 92 0.59 -5.35 -8.38
N ASP A 93 1.30 -4.23 -8.57
CA ASP A 93 2.43 -4.11 -9.50
C ASP A 93 3.74 -4.72 -8.97
N THR A 94 3.80 -5.14 -7.69
CA THR A 94 4.89 -6.02 -7.27
C THR A 94 4.68 -7.40 -7.90
N PRO A 95 5.68 -8.01 -8.56
CA PRO A 95 5.56 -9.33 -9.18
C PRO A 95 5.39 -10.39 -8.08
N THR A 96 4.17 -10.49 -7.58
CA THR A 96 3.68 -11.67 -6.91
C THR A 96 3.40 -12.63 -8.05
N THR A 97 4.24 -13.65 -8.19
CA THR A 97 3.94 -14.82 -9.01
C THR A 97 2.64 -15.41 -8.46
N SER A 98 1.51 -14.97 -9.01
CA SER A 98 0.21 -15.52 -8.73
C SER A 98 0.11 -16.81 -9.55
N THR A 99 0.61 -17.90 -8.98
CA THR A 99 0.21 -19.23 -9.46
C THR A 99 -1.27 -19.36 -9.15
N GLN A 100 -2.11 -19.05 -10.14
CA GLN A 100 -3.56 -19.18 -10.04
C GLN A 100 -3.89 -20.68 -10.14
N THR A 101 -3.92 -21.36 -9.00
CA THR A 101 -4.44 -22.73 -8.91
C THR A 101 -5.96 -22.69 -9.07
N PRO A 102 -6.57 -23.44 -10.01
CA PRO A 102 -8.03 -23.44 -10.19
C PRO A 102 -8.72 -23.98 -8.93
N LEU A 103 -9.72 -23.26 -8.45
CA LEU A 103 -10.51 -23.64 -7.28
C LEU A 103 -11.61 -24.60 -7.71
N THR A 104 -11.44 -25.90 -7.46
CA THR A 104 -12.56 -26.86 -7.56
C THR A 104 -13.52 -26.58 -6.40
N THR A 105 -14.73 -26.13 -6.70
CA THR A 105 -15.79 -25.86 -5.71
C THR A 105 -16.28 -27.17 -5.10
N LEU A 106 -16.04 -27.39 -3.81
CA LEU A 106 -16.80 -28.36 -3.03
C LEU A 106 -17.96 -27.64 -2.33
N PRO A 107 -19.18 -28.21 -2.33
CA PRO A 107 -20.33 -27.57 -1.70
C PRO A 107 -20.16 -27.50 -0.17
N GLY A 108 -20.40 -26.32 0.38
CA GLY A 108 -20.26 -26.05 1.82
C GLY A 108 -21.44 -26.55 2.66
N PRO A 109 -21.25 -26.77 3.96
CA PRO A 109 -22.21 -27.40 4.88
C PRO A 109 -23.43 -26.53 5.25
N TRP A 110 -23.67 -25.42 4.55
CA TRP A 110 -24.73 -24.45 4.88
C TRP A 110 -26.00 -24.58 4.02
N ALA A 111 -26.08 -25.57 3.12
CA ALA A 111 -27.29 -25.85 2.35
C ALA A 111 -28.41 -26.43 3.24
N ARG A 112 -29.11 -25.55 3.98
CA ARG A 112 -30.31 -25.89 4.74
C ARG A 112 -31.49 -26.09 3.79
N THR A 113 -32.07 -27.29 3.87
CA THR A 113 -33.38 -27.70 3.36
C THR A 113 -34.47 -26.70 3.79
N ARG A 114 -35.23 -26.17 2.84
CA ARG A 114 -36.59 -25.69 3.11
C ARG A 114 -37.55 -26.80 2.71
N ALA A 115 -38.47 -27.10 3.63
CA ALA A 115 -39.66 -27.92 3.39
C ALA A 115 -40.61 -27.23 2.39
#